data_AF-A0A373S8A0-F1
#
_entry.id   AF-A0A373S8A0-F1
#
_cell.length_a   1.000
_cell.length_b   1.000
_cell.length_c   1.000
_cell.angle_alpha   90.00
_cell.angle_beta   90.00
_cell.angle_gamma   90.00
#
_symmetry.space_group_name_H-M   'P 1'
#
loop_
_entity.id
_entity.type
_entity.pdbx_description
1 polymer ?
#
loop_
_entity_poly.entity_id
_entity_poly.type
_entity_poly.pdbx_seq_one_letter_code
_entity_poly.pdbx_strand_id
1 'polypeptide(L)'
;MKKKHIVIAMMAFIILLSVAYLQWGRKERVVNSFSTASDTSYTQEFSVIANTLFLNKNEYAKDLIAKTLHNGFQNIRFSYDVGFPEQITIYVYKNRSLYHHGRENFRVIYSQEGNYKIEE
;
A
#
# COMPACT_ATOMS: atom_id res chain seq x y z
N MET A 1 -10.24 25.99 -37.31
CA MET A 1 -9.22 25.78 -36.24
C MET A 1 -9.81 25.84 -34.83
N LYS A 2 -10.65 26.82 -34.47
CA LYS A 2 -11.25 26.97 -33.11
C LYS A 2 -11.95 25.70 -32.56
N LYS A 3 -12.77 25.02 -33.37
CA LYS A 3 -13.44 23.76 -32.98
C LYS A 3 -12.46 22.62 -32.67
N LYS A 4 -11.33 22.54 -33.37
CA LYS A 4 -10.29 21.52 -33.11
C LYS A 4 -9.59 21.78 -31.77
N HIS A 5 -9.28 23.04 -31.44
CA HIS A 5 -8.70 23.39 -30.15
C HIS A 5 -9.64 23.08 -28.97
N ILE A 6 -10.95 23.30 -29.13
CA ILE A 6 -11.94 22.94 -28.11
C ILE A 6 -11.96 21.42 -27.87
N VAL A 7 -11.95 20.61 -28.93
CA VAL A 7 -11.93 19.15 -28.80
C VAL A 7 -10.65 18.66 -28.13
N ILE A 8 -9.49 19.23 -28.50
CA ILE A 8 -8.20 18.90 -27.87
C ILE A 8 -8.20 19.27 -26.38
N ALA A 9 -8.70 20.46 -26.04
CA ALA A 9 -8.79 20.91 -24.65
C ALA A 9 -9.71 20.01 -23.81
N MET A 10 -10.86 19.61 -24.36
CA MET A 10 -11.80 18.70 -23.70
C MET A 10 -11.18 17.31 -23.47
N MET A 11 -10.45 16.79 -24.46
CA MET A 11 -9.75 15.50 -24.33
C MET A 11 -8.65 15.57 -23.27
N ALA A 12 -7.85 16.64 -23.26
CA ALA A 12 -6.83 16.85 -22.24
C ALA A 12 -7.45 16.94 -20.83
N PHE A 13 -8.59 17.61 -20.69
CA PHE A 13 -9.31 17.70 -19.42
C PHE A 13 -9.80 16.34 -18.93
N ILE A 14 -10.37 15.51 -19.80
CA ILE A 14 -10.81 14.15 -19.45
C ILE A 14 -9.61 13.29 -19.02
N ILE A 15 -8.48 13.39 -19.72
CA ILE A 15 -7.25 12.68 -19.34
C ILE A 15 -6.77 13.12 -17.96
N LEU A 16 -6.75 14.44 -17.68
CA LEU A 16 -6.37 14.97 -16.38
C LEU A 16 -7.27 14.45 -15.24
N LEU A 17 -8.59 14.46 -15.46
CA LEU A 17 -9.54 13.90 -14.49
C LEU A 17 -9.33 12.39 -14.27
N SER A 18 -9.04 11.65 -15.34
CA SER A 18 -8.78 10.22 -15.27
C SER A 18 -7.51 9.92 -14.48
N VAL A 19 -6.42 10.66 -14.74
CA VAL A 19 -5.16 10.53 -14.00
C VAL A 19 -5.35 10.90 -12.53
N ALA A 20 -6.09 11.97 -12.24
CA ALA A 20 -6.39 12.37 -10.87
C ALA A 20 -7.18 11.29 -10.12
N TYR A 21 -8.21 10.71 -10.76
CA TYR A 21 -8.97 9.60 -10.18
C TYR A 21 -8.08 8.37 -9.93
N LEU A 22 -7.19 8.02 -10.88
CA LEU A 22 -6.29 6.89 -10.71
C LEU A 22 -5.23 7.10 -9.61
N GLN A 23 -4.85 8.36 -9.35
CA GLN A 23 -3.87 8.73 -8.33
C GLN A 23 -4.46 8.81 -6.92
N TRP A 24 -5.65 9.42 -6.76
CA TRP A 24 -6.23 9.73 -5.44
C TRP A 24 -7.60 9.12 -5.18
N GLY A 25 -8.34 8.73 -6.23
CA GLY A 25 -9.74 8.29 -6.11
C GLY A 25 -9.91 6.82 -5.74
N ARG A 26 -8.83 6.02 -5.73
CA ARG A 26 -8.89 4.59 -5.43
C ARG A 26 -8.37 4.31 -4.03
N LYS A 27 -9.07 3.43 -3.32
CA LYS A 27 -8.70 3.01 -1.97
C LYS A 27 -7.63 1.92 -2.02
N GLU A 28 -6.68 2.01 -1.10
CA GLU A 28 -5.75 0.93 -0.83
C GLU A 28 -6.46 -0.29 -0.24
N ARG A 29 -5.84 -1.46 -0.33
CA ARG A 29 -6.43 -2.70 0.18
C ARG A 29 -5.37 -3.71 0.59
N VAL A 30 -5.50 -4.27 1.79
CA VAL A 30 -4.74 -5.46 2.20
C VAL A 30 -5.33 -6.69 1.51
N VAL A 31 -4.50 -7.49 0.85
CA VAL A 31 -4.95 -8.61 0.01
C VAL A 31 -4.48 -9.99 0.46
N ASN A 32 -3.45 -10.05 1.29
CA ASN A 32 -3.00 -11.27 1.93
C ASN A 32 -2.44 -10.90 3.31
N SER A 33 -2.59 -11.78 4.29
CA SER A 33 -2.03 -11.63 5.63
C SER A 33 -1.71 -13.00 6.19
N PHE A 34 -0.54 -13.14 6.80
CA PHE A 34 -0.10 -14.33 7.48
C PHE A 34 0.67 -13.94 8.74
N SER A 35 0.47 -14.68 9.82
CA SER A 35 1.23 -14.49 11.05
C SER A 35 1.86 -15.82 11.43
N THR A 36 3.15 -15.78 11.77
CA THR A 36 3.93 -16.95 12.15
C THR A 36 4.27 -16.82 13.62
N ALA A 37 3.80 -17.75 14.44
CA ALA A 37 4.18 -17.86 15.83
C ALA A 37 4.95 -19.16 16.05
N SER A 38 6.07 -19.06 16.77
CA SER A 38 6.82 -20.18 17.34
C SER A 38 6.92 -19.98 18.85
N ASP A 39 7.46 -20.95 19.57
CA ASP A 39 7.66 -20.84 21.04
C ASP A 39 8.50 -19.63 21.45
N THR A 40 9.32 -19.09 20.53
CA THR A 40 10.28 -18.02 20.81
C THR A 40 10.14 -16.78 19.92
N SER A 41 9.27 -16.78 18.91
CA SER A 41 9.15 -15.65 17.98
C SER A 41 7.75 -15.50 17.41
N TYR A 42 7.35 -14.25 17.18
CA TYR A 42 6.09 -13.92 16.53
C TYR A 42 6.31 -12.88 15.43
N THR A 43 6.02 -13.25 14.18
CA THR A 43 6.17 -12.36 13.02
C THR A 43 4.85 -12.23 12.27
N GLN A 44 4.66 -11.09 11.62
CA GLN A 44 3.48 -10.83 10.78
C GLN A 44 3.91 -10.37 9.39
N GLU A 45 3.25 -10.89 8.37
CA GLU A 45 3.49 -10.55 6.99
C GLU A 45 2.18 -10.27 6.28
N PHE A 46 2.10 -9.18 5.52
CA PHE A 46 0.92 -8.93 4.71
C PHE A 46 1.23 -8.15 3.43
N SER A 47 0.36 -8.31 2.44
CA SER A 47 0.47 -7.63 1.15
C SER A 47 -0.59 -6.53 1.05
N VAL A 48 -0.17 -5.34 0.61
CA VAL A 48 -1.06 -4.21 0.37
C VAL A 48 -0.99 -3.78 -1.09
N ILE A 49 -2.16 -3.54 -1.68
CA ILE A 49 -2.29 -2.88 -2.97
C ILE A 49 -2.61 -1.41 -2.72
N ALA A 50 -1.68 -0.52 -3.04
CA ALA A 50 -1.83 0.92 -2.84
C ALA A 50 -2.89 1.55 -3.78
N ASN A 51 -3.11 0.95 -4.96
CA ASN A 51 -4.02 1.46 -5.99
C ASN A 51 -3.75 2.93 -6.37
N THR A 52 -2.48 3.30 -6.54
CA THR A 52 -2.07 4.64 -6.98
C THR A 52 -1.04 4.55 -8.12
N LEU A 53 -0.86 5.62 -8.90
CA LEU A 53 0.11 5.66 -10.01
C LEU A 53 1.52 5.99 -9.48
N PHE A 54 1.60 7.06 -8.70
CA PHE A 54 2.81 7.60 -8.10
C PHE A 54 2.75 7.43 -6.59
N LEU A 55 3.88 7.04 -5.99
CA LEU A 55 3.95 6.72 -4.58
C LEU A 55 5.27 7.24 -4.03
N ASN A 56 5.20 8.12 -3.04
CA ASN A 56 6.35 8.52 -2.25
C ASN A 56 6.62 7.43 -1.21
N LYS A 57 7.66 6.62 -1.42
CA LYS A 57 7.93 5.42 -0.63
C LYS A 57 8.02 5.72 0.87
N ASN A 58 8.71 6.80 1.23
CA ASN A 58 8.95 7.17 2.63
C ASN A 58 7.67 7.61 3.33
N GLU A 59 6.85 8.44 2.68
CA GLU A 59 5.58 8.91 3.24
C GLU A 59 4.58 7.77 3.36
N TYR A 60 4.48 6.93 2.32
CA TYR A 60 3.57 5.79 2.32
C TYR A 60 3.99 4.72 3.34
N ALA A 61 5.28 4.48 3.53
CA ALA A 61 5.77 3.55 4.55
C ALA A 61 5.36 4.00 5.97
N LYS A 62 5.49 5.29 6.28
CA LYS A 62 5.07 5.85 7.58
C LYS A 62 3.57 5.67 7.81
N ASP A 63 2.78 5.98 6.78
CA ASP A 63 1.32 5.82 6.83
C ASP A 63 0.90 4.35 6.99
N LEU A 64 1.55 3.42 6.29
CA LEU A 64 1.33 1.98 6.45
C LEU A 64 1.66 1.50 7.87
N ILE A 65 2.78 1.93 8.43
CA ILE A 65 3.15 1.56 9.80
C ILE A 65 2.10 2.09 10.78
N ALA A 66 1.73 3.36 10.68
CA ALA A 66 0.69 3.94 11.54
C ALA A 66 -0.65 3.18 11.41
N LYS A 67 -1.09 2.86 10.20
CA LYS A 67 -2.30 2.06 9.96
C LYS A 67 -2.20 0.66 10.54
N THR A 68 -1.02 0.05 10.51
CA THR A 68 -0.80 -1.28 11.09
C THR A 68 -0.89 -1.25 12.61
N LEU A 69 -0.20 -0.31 13.24
CA LEU A 69 -0.18 -0.14 14.69
C LEU A 69 -1.55 0.22 15.26
N HIS A 70 -2.33 1.03 14.53
CA HIS A 70 -3.67 1.46 14.96
C HIS A 70 -4.81 0.59 14.40
N ASN A 71 -4.51 -0.51 13.71
CA ASN A 71 -5.53 -1.34 13.05
C ASN A 71 -6.47 -0.53 12.13
N GLY A 72 -5.90 0.46 11.43
CA GLY A 72 -6.60 1.47 10.63
C GLY A 72 -6.91 1.06 9.19
N PHE A 73 -6.58 -0.16 8.75
CA PHE A 73 -6.94 -0.62 7.42
C PHE A 73 -8.46 -0.82 7.30
N GLN A 74 -9.06 -0.29 6.22
CA GLN A 74 -10.52 -0.33 6.07
C GLN A 74 -11.08 -1.75 5.87
N ASN A 75 -10.28 -2.66 5.33
CA ASN A 75 -10.75 -3.96 4.85
C ASN A 75 -10.30 -5.17 5.69
N ILE A 76 -9.49 -4.96 6.73
CA ILE A 76 -9.00 -6.01 7.62
C ILE A 76 -8.65 -5.42 8.99
N ARG A 77 -8.72 -6.22 10.04
CA ARG A 77 -8.16 -5.93 11.36
C ARG A 77 -7.22 -7.06 11.74
N PHE A 78 -6.03 -6.73 12.24
CA PHE A 78 -5.08 -7.71 12.76
C PHE A 78 -5.40 -7.99 14.23
N SER A 79 -5.40 -9.27 14.61
CA SER A 79 -5.47 -9.68 16.01
C SER A 79 -4.07 -9.64 16.61
N TYR A 80 -3.98 -9.05 17.80
CA TYR A 80 -2.77 -9.00 18.61
C TYR A 80 -3.00 -9.68 19.98
N ASP A 81 -3.97 -10.58 20.06
CA ASP A 81 -4.39 -11.22 21.32
C ASP A 81 -3.30 -12.15 21.88
N VAL A 82 -2.44 -12.67 21.00
CA VAL A 82 -1.28 -13.51 21.34
C VAL A 82 0.00 -12.69 21.57
N GLY A 83 -0.08 -11.36 21.51
CA GLY A 83 1.06 -10.45 21.57
C GLY A 83 1.21 -9.60 20.30
N PHE A 84 2.08 -8.60 20.37
CA PHE A 84 2.45 -7.78 19.21
C PHE A 84 3.65 -8.44 18.48
N PRO A 85 3.66 -8.51 17.13
CA PRO A 85 4.76 -9.13 16.40
C PRO A 85 6.10 -8.43 16.62
N GLU A 86 7.17 -9.20 16.78
CA GLU A 86 8.55 -8.71 16.86
C GLU A 86 8.94 -8.00 15.56
N GLN A 87 8.48 -8.54 14.44
CA GLN A 87 8.68 -7.99 13.10
C GLN A 87 7.38 -8.02 12.30
N ILE A 88 7.11 -6.92 11.59
CA ILE A 88 6.05 -6.82 10.59
C ILE A 88 6.66 -6.52 9.23
N THR A 89 6.42 -7.40 8.25
CA THR A 89 6.83 -7.21 6.86
C THR A 89 5.62 -6.88 5.99
N ILE A 90 5.65 -5.73 5.33
CA ILE A 90 4.56 -5.24 4.47
C ILE A 90 5.04 -5.22 3.02
N TYR A 91 4.48 -6.07 2.17
CA TYR A 91 4.76 -6.10 0.74
C TYR A 91 3.85 -5.13 0.00
N VAL A 92 4.43 -4.15 -0.70
CA VAL A 92 3.66 -3.07 -1.33
C VAL A 92 3.59 -3.27 -2.84
N TYR A 93 2.36 -3.34 -3.36
CA TYR A 93 2.07 -3.40 -4.79
C TYR A 93 1.30 -2.15 -5.22
N LYS A 94 1.72 -1.48 -6.29
CA LYS A 94 0.98 -0.30 -6.81
C LYS A 94 -0.40 -0.65 -7.34
N ASN A 95 -0.55 -1.86 -7.90
CA ASN A 95 -1.79 -2.30 -8.51
C ASN A 95 -1.94 -3.82 -8.47
N ARG A 96 -3.15 -4.27 -8.78
CA ARG A 96 -3.54 -5.69 -8.78
C ARG A 96 -2.76 -6.53 -9.78
N SER A 97 -2.35 -6.00 -10.93
CA SER A 97 -1.56 -6.77 -11.91
C SER A 97 -0.20 -7.15 -11.32
N LEU A 98 0.52 -6.19 -10.72
CA LEU A 98 1.80 -6.45 -10.07
C LEU A 98 1.70 -7.50 -8.95
N TYR A 99 0.63 -7.43 -8.16
CA TYR A 99 0.34 -8.44 -7.14
C TYR A 99 0.19 -9.85 -7.72
N HIS A 100 -0.60 -10.02 -8.79
CA HIS A 100 -0.79 -11.34 -9.43
C HIS A 100 0.48 -11.90 -10.06
N HIS A 101 1.41 -11.03 -10.47
CA HIS A 101 2.72 -11.45 -11.00
C HIS A 101 3.80 -11.58 -9.93
N GLY A 102 3.47 -11.39 -8.65
CA GLY A 102 4.46 -11.44 -7.55
C GLY A 102 5.58 -10.42 -7.71
N ARG A 103 5.28 -9.23 -8.22
CA ARG A 103 6.25 -8.14 -8.43
C ARG A 103 5.95 -6.98 -7.49
N GLU A 104 6.43 -7.07 -6.26
CA GLU A 104 6.34 -5.97 -5.31
C GLU A 104 7.13 -4.75 -5.82
N ASN A 105 6.71 -3.57 -5.38
CA ASN A 105 7.39 -2.32 -5.69
C ASN A 105 8.46 -1.98 -4.66
N PHE A 106 8.25 -2.42 -3.43
CA PHE A 106 9.14 -2.36 -2.28
C PHE A 106 8.46 -3.10 -1.12
N ARG A 107 9.22 -3.37 -0.06
CA ARG A 107 8.69 -3.87 1.22
C ARG A 107 9.10 -2.95 2.36
N VAL A 108 8.22 -2.85 3.35
CA VAL A 108 8.48 -2.15 4.61
C VAL A 108 8.69 -3.19 5.68
N ILE A 109 9.81 -3.12 6.39
CA ILE A 109 10.11 -4.01 7.51
C ILE A 109 10.13 -3.16 8.77
N TYR A 110 9.16 -3.38 9.65
CA TYR A 110 9.04 -2.72 10.94
C TYR A 110 9.42 -3.69 12.06
N SER A 111 10.22 -3.20 13.01
CA SER A 111 10.56 -3.91 14.25
C SER A 111 9.76 -3.32 15.41
N GLN A 112 9.37 -4.17 16.37
CA GLN A 112 8.70 -3.77 17.61
C GLN A 112 9.47 -2.70 18.41
N GLU A 113 10.79 -2.58 18.21
CA GLU A 113 11.62 -1.52 18.79
C GLU A 113 11.32 -0.10 18.24
N GLY A 114 10.38 0.01 17.28
CA GLY A 114 10.00 1.28 16.66
C GLY A 114 10.82 1.66 15.43
N ASN A 115 11.78 0.83 15.05
CA ASN A 115 12.61 1.02 13.86
C ASN A 115 11.92 0.45 12.61
N TYR A 116 12.14 1.08 11.46
CA TYR A 116 11.71 0.52 10.17
C TYR A 116 12.71 0.79 9.05
N LYS A 117 12.70 -0.08 8.04
CA LYS A 117 13.45 0.09 6.80
C LYS A 117 12.57 -0.20 5.58
N ILE A 118 12.99 0.35 4.45
CA ILE A 118 12.37 0.14 3.14
C ILE A 118 13.38 -0.61 2.28
N GLU A 119 12.95 -1.71 1.67
CA GLU A 119 13.77 -2.52 0.77
C GLU A 119 13.08 -2.63 -0.60
N GLU A 120 13.88 -2.71 -1.67
CA GLU A 120 13.42 -2.83 -3.07
C GLU A 120 13.65 -4.23 -3.62
#